data_AF-A0A3D2N6W5-F1
#
_entry.id   AF-A0A3D2N6W5-F1
#
_cell.length_a   1.000
_cell.length_b   1.000
_cell.length_c   1.000
_cell.angle_alpha   90.00
_cell.angle_beta   90.00
_cell.angle_gamma   90.00
#
_symmetry.space_group_name_H-M   'P 1'
#
loop_
_entity.id
_entity.type
_entity.pdbx_description
1 polymer ?
#
loop_
_entity_poly.entity_id
_entity_poly.type
_entity_poly.pdbx_seq_one_letter_code
_entity_poly.pdbx_strand_id
1 'polypeptide(L)'
;MLKMDAVQKQLLQEVAELHDIPEGAYNLRANGESVGRNSTANIEIIGKTDKSGIDIKIKDGTKNESVHIPVVLSESGLKETVYNDFYVGENCDVLIVAGCGIDNCGNQDSEHDGIHRFFVGKNSKVRYVEKHYGSGNGTGKRVLNPVTEVYQEENSVVDMEMVQIKGVD
;
A
#
# COMPACT_ATOMS: atom_id res chain seq x y z
N MET A 1 -13.97 -15.90 2.73
CA MET A 1 -13.02 -15.01 2.06
C MET A 1 -13.79 -14.20 1.03
N LEU A 2 -13.68 -12.87 1.04
CA LEU A 2 -14.38 -12.02 0.08
C LEU A 2 -13.89 -12.36 -1.33
N LYS A 3 -14.83 -12.65 -2.23
CA LYS A 3 -14.54 -13.08 -3.60
C LYS A 3 -14.24 -11.83 -4.41
N MET A 4 -12.95 -11.53 -4.61
CA MET A 4 -12.54 -10.40 -5.46
C MET A 4 -13.02 -10.62 -6.89
N ASP A 5 -13.55 -9.56 -7.51
CA ASP A 5 -13.99 -9.60 -8.90
C ASP A 5 -12.80 -9.54 -9.88
N ALA A 6 -13.09 -9.66 -11.17
CA ALA A 6 -12.05 -9.70 -12.21
C ALA A 6 -11.29 -8.37 -12.33
N VAL A 7 -11.96 -7.23 -12.11
CA VAL A 7 -11.36 -5.90 -12.20
C VAL A 7 -10.39 -5.71 -11.03
N GLN A 8 -10.83 -6.04 -9.82
CA GLN A 8 -10.00 -5.97 -8.62
C GLN A 8 -8.76 -6.86 -8.73
N LYS A 9 -8.87 -8.06 -9.32
CA LYS A 9 -7.72 -8.94 -9.59
C LYS A 9 -6.75 -8.36 -10.60
N GLN A 10 -7.26 -7.80 -11.69
CA GLN A 10 -6.43 -7.14 -12.70
C GLN A 10 -5.68 -5.95 -12.09
N LEU A 11 -6.37 -5.10 -11.31
CA LEU A 11 -5.74 -3.97 -10.63
C LEU A 11 -4.62 -4.42 -9.69
N LEU A 12 -4.87 -5.46 -8.87
CA LEU A 12 -3.84 -6.04 -7.99
C LEU A 12 -2.60 -6.54 -8.76
N GLN A 13 -2.82 -7.18 -9.92
CA GLN A 13 -1.74 -7.66 -10.76
C GLN A 13 -0.88 -6.49 -11.28
N GLU A 14 -1.50 -5.39 -11.71
CA GLU A 14 -0.80 -4.21 -12.24
C GLU A 14 0.01 -3.48 -11.15
N VAL A 15 -0.59 -3.27 -9.96
CA VAL A 15 0.00 -2.39 -8.94
C VAL A 15 0.87 -3.11 -7.91
N ALA A 16 0.74 -4.43 -7.78
CA ALA A 16 1.50 -5.19 -6.79
C ALA A 16 2.18 -6.43 -7.37
N GLU A 17 2.03 -6.71 -8.68
CA GLU A 17 2.49 -7.95 -9.33
C GLU A 17 1.92 -9.23 -8.67
N LEU A 18 0.82 -9.07 -7.93
CA LEU A 18 0.18 -10.14 -7.19
C LEU A 18 -0.79 -10.88 -8.09
N HIS A 19 -0.43 -12.12 -8.44
CA HIS A 19 -1.35 -13.05 -9.09
C HIS A 19 -2.25 -13.77 -8.07
N ASP A 20 -1.75 -13.92 -6.84
CA ASP A 20 -2.39 -14.55 -5.69
C ASP A 20 -2.06 -13.78 -4.40
N ILE A 21 -2.56 -14.26 -3.25
CA ILE A 21 -2.27 -13.67 -1.92
C ILE A 21 -0.75 -13.71 -1.67
N PRO A 22 -0.12 -12.60 -1.30
CA PRO A 22 1.32 -12.57 -1.02
C PRO A 22 1.68 -13.45 0.17
N GLU A 23 2.82 -14.12 0.08
CA GLU A 23 3.48 -14.70 1.24
C GLU A 23 4.02 -13.58 2.16
N GLY A 24 3.91 -13.76 3.47
CA GLY A 24 4.39 -12.79 4.47
C GLY A 24 3.31 -11.85 5.00
N ALA A 25 3.71 -10.64 5.38
CA ALA A 25 2.82 -9.65 5.97
C ALA A 25 2.09 -8.88 4.89
N TYR A 26 0.77 -8.74 5.00
CA TYR A 26 0.00 -7.99 4.03
C TYR A 26 -1.27 -7.37 4.59
N ASN A 27 -1.74 -6.33 3.93
CA ASN A 27 -3.06 -5.74 4.14
C ASN A 27 -3.66 -5.31 2.80
N LEU A 28 -4.57 -6.12 2.27
CA LEU A 28 -5.29 -5.87 1.02
C LEU A 28 -6.53 -5.03 1.32
N ARG A 29 -6.71 -3.93 0.58
CA ARG A 29 -7.93 -3.12 0.63
C ARG A 29 -8.64 -3.13 -0.72
N ALA A 30 -9.97 -3.19 -0.68
CA ALA A 30 -10.80 -3.02 -1.86
C ALA A 30 -12.00 -2.14 -1.52
N ASN A 31 -12.30 -1.15 -2.36
CA ASN A 31 -13.46 -0.24 -2.24
C ASN A 31 -13.63 0.34 -0.82
N GLY A 32 -12.53 0.80 -0.20
CA GLY A 32 -12.55 1.41 1.14
C GLY A 32 -12.52 0.43 2.32
N GLU A 33 -12.58 -0.88 2.09
CA GLU A 33 -12.61 -1.90 3.13
C GLU A 33 -11.35 -2.78 3.13
N SER A 34 -10.98 -3.34 4.29
CA SER A 34 -9.92 -4.35 4.37
C SER A 34 -10.50 -5.73 4.01
N VAL A 35 -10.00 -6.32 2.93
CA VAL A 35 -10.49 -7.61 2.42
C VAL A 35 -9.58 -8.79 2.78
N GLY A 36 -8.37 -8.50 3.25
CA GLY A 36 -7.44 -9.49 3.77
C GLY A 36 -6.33 -8.83 4.56
N ARG A 37 -5.93 -9.44 5.67
CA ARG A 37 -4.79 -9.00 6.47
C ARG A 37 -4.07 -10.21 7.05
N ASN A 38 -2.74 -10.17 7.03
CA ASN A 38 -1.90 -11.14 7.69
C ASN A 38 -0.68 -10.47 8.32
N SER A 39 -0.28 -10.93 9.50
CA SER A 39 0.96 -10.57 10.18
C SER A 39 1.89 -11.77 10.22
N THR A 40 3.19 -11.54 10.31
CA THR A 40 4.19 -12.60 10.51
C THR A 40 4.66 -12.61 11.96
N ALA A 41 5.59 -13.52 12.28
CA ALA A 41 6.24 -13.50 13.59
C ALA A 41 7.02 -12.20 13.85
N ASN A 42 7.47 -11.52 12.80
CA ASN A 42 8.35 -10.34 12.88
C ASN A 42 7.69 -9.03 12.44
N ILE A 43 6.56 -9.11 11.74
CA ILE A 43 5.84 -7.96 11.22
C ILE A 43 4.39 -8.00 11.68
N GLU A 44 4.01 -7.04 12.51
CA GLU A 44 2.66 -6.88 13.05
C GLU A 44 1.91 -5.76 12.32
N ILE A 45 0.67 -6.02 11.90
CA ILE A 45 -0.20 -5.03 11.23
C ILE A 45 -1.44 -4.77 12.08
N ILE A 46 -1.56 -3.55 12.59
CA ILE A 46 -2.60 -3.13 13.52
C ILE A 46 -3.47 -2.06 12.85
N GLY A 47 -4.79 -2.13 13.00
CA GLY A 47 -5.68 -1.07 12.54
C GLY A 47 -5.57 0.15 13.44
N LYS A 48 -5.46 1.33 12.85
CA LYS A 48 -5.56 2.59 13.60
C LYS A 48 -6.97 2.77 14.15
N THR A 49 -7.08 3.37 15.33
CA THR A 49 -8.36 3.64 16.00
C THR A 49 -8.77 5.10 15.92
N ASP A 50 -7.82 6.00 15.65
CA ASP A 50 -8.01 7.45 15.57
C ASP A 50 -8.38 7.92 14.16
N LYS A 51 -7.89 7.23 13.12
CA LYS A 51 -8.11 7.55 11.70
C LYS A 51 -8.01 6.29 10.85
N SER A 52 -8.45 6.40 9.59
CA SER A 52 -8.34 5.28 8.63
C SER A 52 -6.88 4.92 8.39
N GLY A 53 -6.57 3.63 8.43
CA GLY A 53 -5.24 3.10 8.10
C GLY A 53 -4.70 2.12 9.11
N ILE A 54 -3.38 1.91 9.07
CA ILE A 54 -2.71 0.85 9.82
C ILE A 54 -1.36 1.32 10.40
N ASP A 55 -0.98 0.72 11.52
CA ASP A 55 0.39 0.68 12.02
C ASP A 55 1.03 -0.64 11.59
N ILE A 56 2.21 -0.56 10.99
CA ILE A 56 3.04 -1.71 10.62
C ILE A 56 4.28 -1.66 11.51
N LYS A 57 4.45 -2.66 12.38
CA LYS A 57 5.60 -2.75 13.28
C LYS A 57 6.51 -3.89 12.86
N ILE A 58 7.73 -3.56 12.47
CA ILE A 58 8.76 -4.52 12.05
C ILE A 58 9.79 -4.62 13.17
N LYS A 59 9.97 -5.83 13.72
CA LYS A 59 10.89 -6.07 14.84
C LYS A 59 12.36 -5.85 14.44
N ASP A 60 13.19 -5.54 15.42
CA ASP A 60 14.63 -5.42 15.25
C ASP A 60 15.22 -6.68 14.59
N GLY A 61 16.17 -6.47 13.68
CA GLY A 61 16.88 -7.55 12.99
C GLY A 61 16.05 -8.30 11.94
N THR A 62 14.84 -7.84 11.61
CA THR A 62 14.02 -8.46 10.55
C THR A 62 14.72 -8.30 9.20
N LYS A 63 14.97 -9.41 8.50
CA LYS A 63 15.65 -9.43 7.20
C LYS A 63 14.97 -10.39 6.25
N ASN A 64 14.99 -10.06 4.96
CA ASN A 64 14.41 -10.88 3.89
C ASN A 64 12.89 -11.14 4.05
N GLU A 65 12.18 -10.22 4.70
CA GLU A 65 10.71 -10.23 4.76
C GLU A 65 10.15 -9.02 4.03
N SER A 66 8.91 -9.17 3.55
CA SER A 66 8.19 -8.14 2.83
C SER A 66 6.83 -7.81 3.44
N VAL A 67 6.42 -6.56 3.27
CA VAL A 67 5.07 -6.08 3.60
C VAL A 67 4.37 -5.62 2.32
N HIS A 68 3.17 -6.13 2.06
CA HIS A 68 2.36 -5.78 0.89
C HIS A 68 1.07 -5.08 1.30
N ILE A 69 0.86 -3.84 0.85
CA ILE A 69 -0.32 -3.04 1.23
C ILE A 69 -1.10 -2.47 0.03
N PRO A 70 -1.52 -3.29 -0.95
CA PRO A 70 -2.21 -2.79 -2.12
C PRO A 70 -3.66 -2.36 -1.81
N VAL A 71 -4.12 -1.36 -2.56
CA VAL A 71 -5.48 -0.84 -2.55
C VAL A 71 -6.04 -0.84 -3.95
N VAL A 72 -7.28 -1.32 -4.10
CA VAL A 72 -8.01 -1.30 -5.37
C VAL A 72 -9.38 -0.65 -5.21
N LEU A 73 -9.69 0.33 -6.05
CA LEU A 73 -11.01 0.94 -6.16
C LEU A 73 -11.62 0.58 -7.52
N SER A 74 -12.83 0.06 -7.49
CA SER A 74 -13.61 -0.34 -8.69
C SER A 74 -14.99 0.32 -8.71
N GLU A 75 -15.37 0.99 -7.63
CA GLU A 75 -16.60 1.75 -7.50
C GLU A 75 -16.36 3.24 -7.78
N SER A 76 -17.27 3.85 -8.53
CA SER A 76 -17.20 5.27 -8.89
C SER A 76 -17.67 6.17 -7.74
N GLY A 77 -16.97 7.28 -7.51
CA GLY A 77 -17.34 8.28 -6.50
C GLY A 77 -16.76 8.03 -5.10
N LEU A 78 -15.95 6.98 -4.92
CA LEU A 78 -15.26 6.72 -3.67
C LEU A 78 -14.08 7.68 -3.49
N LYS A 79 -13.99 8.30 -2.33
CA LYS A 79 -12.89 9.17 -1.94
C LYS A 79 -12.38 8.73 -0.57
N GLU A 80 -11.12 8.35 -0.47
CA GLU A 80 -10.53 7.96 0.81
C GLU A 80 -9.11 8.51 0.99
N THR A 81 -8.77 8.77 2.26
CA THR A 81 -7.41 9.05 2.71
C THR A 81 -7.05 8.02 3.78
N VAL A 82 -5.92 7.34 3.60
CA VAL A 82 -5.51 6.21 4.46
C VAL A 82 -4.11 6.44 5.00
N TYR A 83 -3.97 6.39 6.33
CA TYR A 83 -2.72 6.68 7.03
C TYR A 83 -1.98 5.41 7.44
N ASN A 84 -0.84 5.15 6.81
CA ASN A 84 -0.04 3.96 7.03
C ASN A 84 1.29 4.37 7.65
N ASP A 85 1.54 3.93 8.89
CA ASP A 85 2.80 4.21 9.57
C ASP A 85 3.63 2.95 9.66
N PHE A 86 4.86 3.01 9.17
CA PHE A 86 5.83 1.92 9.21
C PHE A 86 6.87 2.22 10.28
N TYR A 87 6.86 1.41 11.34
CA TYR A 87 7.85 1.44 12.40
C TYR A 87 8.85 0.31 12.14
N VAL A 88 10.00 0.67 11.58
CA VAL A 88 11.08 -0.27 11.26
C VAL A 88 12.08 -0.27 12.39
N GLY A 89 12.24 -1.42 13.05
CA GLY A 89 13.24 -1.63 14.10
C GLY A 89 14.68 -1.44 13.62
N GLU A 90 15.63 -1.60 14.52
CA GLU A 90 17.06 -1.47 14.21
C GLU A 90 17.58 -2.70 13.43
N ASN A 91 18.62 -2.50 12.61
CA ASN A 91 19.34 -3.55 11.88
C ASN A 91 18.47 -4.40 10.92
N CYS A 92 17.41 -3.79 10.36
CA CYS A 92 16.50 -4.45 9.44
C CYS A 92 16.98 -4.41 7.97
N ASP A 93 16.48 -5.32 7.15
CA ASP A 93 16.64 -5.33 5.69
C ASP A 93 15.35 -5.87 5.05
N VAL A 94 14.44 -4.96 4.69
CA VAL A 94 13.04 -5.31 4.36
C VAL A 94 12.56 -4.66 3.07
N LEU A 95 11.61 -5.32 2.43
CA LEU A 95 10.89 -4.84 1.25
C LEU A 95 9.48 -4.38 1.65
N ILE A 96 9.08 -3.20 1.23
CA ILE A 96 7.71 -2.70 1.40
C ILE A 96 7.14 -2.41 0.02
N VAL A 97 6.02 -3.04 -0.31
CA VAL A 97 5.34 -2.89 -1.60
C VAL A 97 3.97 -2.27 -1.35
N ALA A 98 3.77 -1.09 -1.92
CA ALA A 98 2.50 -0.40 -1.99
C ALA A 98 2.01 -0.35 -3.45
N GLY A 99 0.70 -0.30 -3.62
CA GLY A 99 0.12 -0.17 -4.95
C GLY A 99 -1.30 0.35 -4.87
N CYS A 100 -1.64 1.35 -5.68
CA CYS A 100 -2.97 1.93 -5.72
C CYS A 100 -3.55 1.81 -7.14
N GLY A 101 -4.62 1.03 -7.26
CA GLY A 101 -5.33 0.81 -8.52
C GLY A 101 -6.72 1.42 -8.48
N ILE A 102 -7.10 2.18 -9.51
CA ILE A 102 -8.47 2.68 -9.68
C ILE A 102 -8.99 2.25 -11.06
N ASP A 103 -10.10 1.54 -11.10
CA ASP A 103 -10.95 1.42 -12.29
C ASP A 103 -12.20 2.28 -12.07
N ASN A 104 -12.34 3.36 -12.85
CA ASN A 104 -13.50 4.25 -12.76
C ASN A 104 -14.30 4.20 -14.07
N CYS A 105 -15.38 3.42 -14.06
CA CYS A 105 -16.33 3.33 -15.17
C CYS A 105 -17.52 4.31 -15.05
N GLY A 106 -17.59 5.11 -13.98
CA GLY A 106 -18.69 6.04 -13.73
C GLY A 106 -18.40 7.49 -14.14
N ASN A 107 -19.27 8.38 -13.71
CA ASN A 107 -19.19 9.82 -14.00
C ASN A 107 -18.75 10.67 -12.79
N GLN A 108 -18.55 10.05 -11.63
CA GLN A 108 -18.05 10.72 -10.43
C GLN A 108 -16.56 10.41 -10.26
N ASP A 109 -15.80 11.39 -9.79
CA ASP A 109 -14.38 11.22 -9.50
C ASP A 109 -14.16 10.20 -8.39
N SER A 110 -13.21 9.29 -8.58
CA SER A 110 -12.73 8.37 -7.55
C SER A 110 -11.31 8.77 -7.14
N GLU A 111 -11.03 8.68 -5.84
CA GLU A 111 -9.83 9.25 -5.22
C GLU A 111 -9.32 8.35 -4.09
N HIS A 112 -8.02 8.06 -4.11
CA HIS A 112 -7.34 7.37 -3.02
C HIS A 112 -6.01 8.08 -2.69
N ASP A 113 -5.90 8.54 -1.46
CA ASP A 113 -4.71 9.21 -0.95
C ASP A 113 -4.04 8.32 0.12
N GLY A 114 -2.97 7.65 -0.29
CA GLY A 114 -2.09 6.90 0.61
C GLY A 114 -1.11 7.82 1.31
N ILE A 115 -1.27 7.98 2.63
CA ILE A 115 -0.33 8.76 3.46
C ILE A 115 0.59 7.78 4.17
N HIS A 116 1.83 7.69 3.71
CA HIS A 116 2.82 6.74 4.21
C HIS A 116 3.90 7.46 5.04
N ARG A 117 4.06 7.07 6.30
CA ARG A 117 5.14 7.60 7.16
C ARG A 117 6.07 6.49 7.58
N PHE A 118 7.34 6.64 7.28
CA PHE A 118 8.38 5.66 7.60
C PHE A 118 9.22 6.16 8.77
N PHE A 119 9.25 5.42 9.87
CA PHE A 119 10.13 5.62 11.01
C PHE A 119 11.18 4.52 10.99
N VAL A 120 12.39 4.84 10.52
CA VAL A 120 13.41 3.84 10.20
C VAL A 120 14.55 3.88 11.21
N GLY A 121 14.66 2.79 12.00
CA GLY A 121 15.67 2.62 13.03
C GLY A 121 17.10 2.47 12.49
N LYS A 122 18.09 2.52 13.40
CA LYS A 122 19.52 2.53 13.06
C LYS A 122 19.95 1.34 12.21
N ASN A 123 20.89 1.59 11.30
CA ASN A 123 21.50 0.58 10.42
C ASN A 123 20.50 -0.23 9.57
N SER A 124 19.24 0.22 9.46
CA SER A 124 18.20 -0.47 8.72
C SER A 124 18.17 -0.06 7.26
N LYS A 125 17.87 -1.02 6.39
CA LYS A 125 17.68 -0.83 4.96
C LYS A 125 16.25 -1.15 4.61
N VAL A 126 15.59 -0.20 3.96
CA VAL A 126 14.24 -0.35 3.46
C VAL A 126 14.26 -0.13 1.96
N ARG A 127 13.76 -1.11 1.20
CA ARG A 127 13.36 -0.87 -0.18
C ARG A 127 11.86 -0.68 -0.22
N TYR A 128 11.42 0.49 -0.67
CA TYR A 128 10.02 0.83 -0.87
C TYR A 128 9.70 0.89 -2.35
N VAL A 129 8.67 0.16 -2.78
CA VAL A 129 8.17 0.16 -4.15
C VAL A 129 6.70 0.56 -4.12
N GLU A 130 6.34 1.59 -4.88
CA GLU A 130 4.97 2.06 -5.01
C GLU A 130 4.57 2.17 -6.48
N LYS A 131 3.41 1.60 -6.84
CA LYS A 131 2.88 1.65 -8.19
C LYS A 131 1.46 2.19 -8.24
N HIS A 132 1.17 2.99 -9.27
CA HIS A 132 -0.17 3.55 -9.49
C HIS A 132 -0.71 3.19 -10.86
N TYR A 133 -1.98 2.80 -10.89
CA TYR A 133 -2.66 2.41 -12.12
C TYR A 133 -4.11 2.90 -12.14
N GLY A 134 -4.45 3.67 -13.16
CA GLY A 134 -5.80 4.13 -13.47
C GLY A 134 -6.34 3.49 -14.75
N SER A 135 -7.59 3.04 -14.69
CA SER A 135 -8.33 2.39 -15.78
C SER A 135 -9.84 2.68 -15.71
N GLY A 136 -10.65 1.96 -16.47
CA GLY A 136 -12.07 2.24 -16.68
C GLY A 136 -12.34 3.16 -17.88
N ASN A 137 -13.59 3.18 -18.35
CA ASN A 137 -14.02 3.97 -19.51
C ASN A 137 -14.97 5.13 -19.13
N GLY A 138 -15.04 5.46 -17.84
CA GLY A 138 -15.88 6.52 -17.31
C GLY A 138 -15.36 7.91 -17.64
N THR A 139 -16.17 8.92 -17.30
CA THR A 139 -15.79 10.34 -17.42
C THR A 139 -15.31 10.92 -16.09
N GLY A 140 -15.51 10.21 -14.97
CA GLY A 140 -14.95 10.58 -13.69
C GLY A 140 -13.44 10.32 -13.64
N LYS A 141 -12.72 11.13 -12.85
CA LYS A 141 -11.26 11.04 -12.70
C LYS A 141 -10.82 9.84 -11.86
N ARG A 142 -9.56 9.44 -12.04
CA ARG A 142 -8.83 8.48 -11.20
C ARG A 142 -7.72 9.23 -10.48
N VAL A 143 -8.06 9.80 -9.33
CA VAL A 143 -7.17 10.69 -8.58
C VAL A 143 -6.35 9.86 -7.57
N LEU A 144 -5.04 10.00 -7.60
CA LEU A 144 -4.12 9.38 -6.65
C LEU A 144 -3.11 10.43 -6.19
N ASN A 145 -3.26 10.97 -4.97
CA ASN A 145 -2.35 11.96 -4.41
C ASN A 145 -1.64 11.42 -3.15
N PRO A 146 -0.72 10.45 -3.28
CA PRO A 146 -0.02 9.90 -2.13
C PRO A 146 0.94 10.94 -1.53
N VAL A 147 1.17 10.81 -0.23
CA VAL A 147 2.16 11.58 0.51
C VAL A 147 3.06 10.62 1.26
N THR A 148 4.36 10.80 1.11
CA THR A 148 5.37 9.97 1.77
C THR A 148 6.29 10.83 2.64
N GLU A 149 6.36 10.49 3.93
CA GLU A 149 7.26 11.10 4.91
C GLU A 149 8.26 10.06 5.40
N VAL A 150 9.54 10.43 5.53
CA VAL A 150 10.60 9.52 5.94
C VAL A 150 11.41 10.14 7.07
N TYR A 151 11.42 9.45 8.20
CA TYR A 151 12.19 9.77 9.40
C TYR A 151 13.26 8.68 9.58
N GLN A 152 14.52 9.07 9.40
CA GLN A 152 15.67 8.16 9.38
C GLN A 152 16.55 8.37 10.61
N GLU A 153 16.92 7.28 11.27
CA GLU A 153 17.96 7.26 12.29
C GLU A 153 19.34 6.99 11.67
N GLU A 154 20.37 6.96 12.51
CA GLU A 154 21.78 6.82 12.12
C GLU A 154 22.02 5.60 11.23
N ASN A 155 22.74 5.82 10.12
CA ASN A 155 23.13 4.78 9.14
C ASN A 155 21.96 4.02 8.50
N SER A 156 20.72 4.50 8.65
CA SER A 156 19.59 3.94 7.91
C SER A 156 19.61 4.37 6.45
N VAL A 157 19.02 3.53 5.59
CA VAL A 157 18.91 3.75 4.15
C VAL A 157 17.50 3.41 3.71
N VAL A 158 16.85 4.32 3.00
CA VAL A 158 15.57 4.09 2.34
C VAL A 158 15.73 4.32 0.85
N ASP A 159 15.57 3.25 0.07
CA ASP A 159 15.51 3.27 -1.39
C ASP A 159 14.05 3.28 -1.83
N MET A 160 13.68 4.19 -2.72
CA MET A 160 12.29 4.43 -3.14
C MET A 160 12.15 4.33 -4.65
N GLU A 161 11.28 3.41 -5.07
CA GLU A 161 10.89 3.21 -6.46
C GLU A 161 9.41 3.57 -6.61
N MET A 162 9.12 4.69 -7.26
CA MET A 162 7.76 5.20 -7.46
C MET A 162 7.42 5.16 -8.95
N VAL A 163 6.35 4.45 -9.32
CA VAL A 163 5.97 4.24 -10.74
C VAL A 163 4.51 4.57 -10.97
N GLN A 164 4.25 5.60 -11.77
CA GLN A 164 2.92 5.89 -12.29
C GLN A 164 2.76 5.22 -13.65
N ILE A 165 2.03 4.10 -13.68
CA ILE A 165 1.98 3.20 -14.85
C ILE A 165 1.11 3.79 -15.95
N LYS A 166 -0.12 4.16 -15.64
CA LYS A 166 -1.12 4.59 -16.63
C LYS A 166 -2.32 5.29 -15.99
N GLY A 167 -2.92 6.24 -16.72
CA GLY A 167 -4.35 6.57 -16.57
C GLY A 167 -4.77 7.24 -15.26
N VAL A 168 -3.80 7.76 -14.51
CA VAL A 168 -4.01 8.59 -13.32
C VAL A 168 -4.10 10.04 -13.77
N ASP A 169 -5.08 10.77 -13.23
CA ASP A 169 -5.41 12.17 -13.58
C ASP A 169 -4.72 13.19 -12.66
#